data_AF-A0A9E5LIT3-F1
#
_entry.id   AF-A0A9E5LIT3-F1
#
_cell.length_a   1.000
_cell.length_b   1.000
_cell.length_c   1.000
_cell.angle_alpha   90.00
_cell.angle_beta   90.00
_cell.angle_gamma   90.00
#
_symmetry.space_group_name_H-M   'P 1'
#
loop_
_entity.id
_entity.type
_entity.pdbx_description
1 polymer ?
#
loop_
_entity_poly.entity_id
_entity_poly.type
_entity_poly.pdbx_seq_one_letter_code
_entity_poly.pdbx_strand_id
1 'polypeptide(L)' 'MRLIFSVLATLSLSSAAYAAQCGGSFDGFVNGLKSEARDLGYSNRQVNDFFSGVAQDPKVIKADRS' A
#
# COMPACT_ATOMS: atom_id res chain seq x y z
N MET A 1 7.62 42.36 17.12
CA MET A 1 7.71 41.02 17.75
C MET A 1 6.44 40.18 17.56
N ARG A 2 5.23 40.71 17.80
CA ARG A 2 3.95 39.97 17.62
C ARG A 2 3.77 39.35 16.22
N LEU A 3 4.03 40.12 15.16
CA LEU A 3 3.90 39.66 13.77
C LEU A 3 4.90 38.54 13.40
N ILE A 4 6.11 38.56 13.97
CA ILE A 4 7.13 37.55 13.72
C ILE A 4 6.70 36.22 14.36
N PHE A 5 6.14 36.27 15.57
CA PHE A 5 5.56 35.09 16.23
C PHE A 5 4.35 34.53 15.46
N SER A 6 3.49 35.39 14.89
CA SER A 6 2.35 34.95 14.09
C SER A 6 2.77 34.27 12.77
N VAL A 7 3.83 34.76 12.11
CA VAL A 7 4.36 34.15 10.87
C VAL A 7 5.07 32.82 11.17
N LEU A 8 5.79 32.72 12.30
CA LEU A 8 6.42 31.45 12.70
C LEU A 8 5.37 30.38 13.05
N ALA A 9 4.24 30.78 13.65
CA ALA A 9 3.15 29.89 14.03
C ALA A 9 2.32 29.36 12.84
N THR A 10 2.26 30.10 11.72
CA THR A 10 1.57 29.62 10.51
C THR A 10 2.47 28.73 9.64
N LEU A 11 3.80 28.93 9.66
CA LEU A 11 4.73 28.06 8.93
C LEU A 11 4.80 26.64 9.52
N SER A 12 4.65 26.48 10.84
CA SER A 12 4.68 25.17 11.51
C SER A 12 3.44 24.31 11.28
N LEU A 13 2.32 24.88 10.80
CA LEU A 13 1.12 24.13 10.41
C LEU A 13 1.21 23.49 9.01
N SER A 14 2.30 23.73 8.28
CA SER A 14 2.63 23.01 7.05
C SER A 14 3.20 21.62 7.34
N SER A 15 2.80 20.98 8.45
CA SER A 15 3.18 19.61 8.76
C SER A 15 2.76 18.76 7.59
N ALA A 16 3.77 18.25 6.90
CA ALA A 16 3.66 17.49 5.67
C ALA A 16 2.39 16.63 5.70
N ALA A 17 1.54 16.83 4.72
CA ALA A 17 0.65 15.78 4.29
C ALA A 17 1.56 14.64 3.81
N TYR A 18 2.06 13.84 4.75
CA TYR A 18 2.44 12.48 4.48
C TYR A 18 1.13 11.84 4.05
N ALA A 19 0.81 11.96 2.75
CA ALA A 19 -0.08 11.02 2.14
C ALA A 19 0.47 9.67 2.58
N ALA A 20 -0.31 8.93 3.38
CA ALA A 20 0.04 7.55 3.66
C ALA A 20 0.42 6.96 2.31
N GLN A 21 1.55 6.25 2.24
CA GLN A 21 1.95 5.58 1.01
C GLN A 21 0.86 4.53 0.74
N CYS A 22 -0.18 4.93 0.03
CA CYS A 22 -1.34 4.09 -0.23
C CYS A 22 -0.92 3.11 -1.32
N GLY A 23 -0.66 1.88 -0.90
CA GLY A 23 -0.23 0.80 -1.78
C GLY A 23 1.28 0.55 -1.75
N GLY A 24 1.75 -0.24 -2.69
CA GLY A 24 3.12 -0.71 -2.82
C GLY A 24 3.30 -1.43 -4.15
N SER A 25 4.38 -2.19 -4.33
CA SER A 25 4.51 -3.04 -5.51
C SER A 25 3.49 -4.18 -5.47
N PHE A 26 3.02 -4.61 -6.65
CA PHE A 26 2.12 -5.76 -6.76
C PHE A 26 2.75 -7.03 -6.19
N ASP A 27 4.04 -7.25 -6.42
CA ASP A 27 4.77 -8.39 -5.85
C ASP A 27 4.80 -8.32 -4.31
N GLY A 28 4.93 -7.12 -3.73
CA GLY A 28 4.84 -6.92 -2.29
C GLY A 28 3.47 -7.31 -1.75
N PHE A 29 2.41 -6.92 -2.44
CA PHE A 29 1.03 -7.32 -2.12
C PHE A 29 0.84 -8.84 -2.20
N VAL A 30 1.27 -9.48 -3.29
CA VAL A 30 1.19 -10.95 -3.45
C VAL A 30 1.98 -11.67 -2.35
N ASN A 31 3.16 -11.17 -1.99
CA ASN A 31 3.96 -11.74 -0.91
C ASN A 31 3.29 -11.59 0.46
N GLY A 32 2.58 -10.48 0.70
CA GLY A 32 1.73 -10.31 1.88
C GLY A 32 0.65 -11.38 1.97
N LEU A 33 -0.13 -11.57 0.89
CA LEU A 33 -1.16 -12.63 0.82
C LEU A 33 -0.58 -14.03 1.00
N LYS A 34 0.61 -14.31 0.44
CA LYS A 34 1.31 -15.58 0.68
C LYS A 34 1.67 -15.79 2.15
N SER A 35 2.06 -14.73 2.85
CA SER A 35 2.34 -14.79 4.29
C SER A 35 1.06 -15.11 5.06
N GLU A 36 0.00 -14.34 4.82
CA GLU A 36 -1.31 -14.53 5.46
C GLU A 36 -1.85 -15.95 5.24
N ALA A 37 -1.72 -16.50 4.03
CA ALA A 37 -2.13 -17.87 3.73
C ALA A 37 -1.34 -18.92 4.55
N ARG A 38 -0.03 -18.71 4.76
CA ARG A 38 0.76 -19.62 5.61
C ARG A 38 0.36 -19.50 7.07
N ASP A 39 0.06 -18.29 7.54
CA ASP A 39 -0.42 -18.05 8.91
C ASP A 39 -1.76 -18.73 9.17
N LEU A 40 -2.58 -18.89 8.13
CA LEU A 40 -3.83 -19.68 8.15
C LEU A 40 -3.60 -21.20 8.09
N GLY A 41 -2.35 -21.67 7.97
CA GLY A 41 -1.99 -23.09 8.02
C GLY A 41 -1.81 -23.77 6.65
N TYR A 42 -1.85 -23.04 5.54
CA TYR A 42 -1.60 -23.64 4.22
C TYR A 42 -0.10 -23.95 4.03
N SER A 43 0.21 -25.07 3.38
CA SER A 43 1.60 -25.45 3.13
C SER A 43 2.29 -24.50 2.13
N ASN A 44 3.61 -24.32 2.28
CA ASN A 44 4.40 -23.51 1.36
C ASN A 44 4.23 -23.92 -0.11
N ARG A 45 4.11 -25.22 -0.39
CA ARG A 45 3.88 -25.74 -1.74
C ARG A 45 2.54 -25.26 -2.28
N GLN A 46 1.45 -25.50 -1.55
CA GLN A 46 0.11 -25.09 -1.97
C GLN A 46 0.03 -23.58 -2.23
N VAL A 47 0.62 -22.78 -1.32
CA VAL A 47 0.65 -21.31 -1.47
C VAL A 47 1.42 -20.90 -2.72
N ASN A 48 2.61 -21.47 -2.95
CA ASN A 48 3.42 -21.12 -4.12
C ASN A 48 2.77 -21.56 -5.43
N ASP A 49 2.17 -22.75 -5.45
CA ASP A 49 1.46 -23.28 -6.62
C ASP A 49 0.21 -22.44 -6.94
N PHE A 50 -0.56 -22.05 -5.92
CA PHE A 50 -1.77 -21.23 -6.09
C PHE A 50 -1.46 -19.85 -6.70
N PHE A 51 -0.40 -19.20 -6.23
CA PHE A 51 0.02 -17.88 -6.74
C PHE A 51 0.98 -17.98 -7.95
N SER A 52 1.18 -19.16 -8.51
CA SER A 52 2.06 -19.33 -9.66
C SER A 52 1.49 -18.62 -10.89
N GLY A 53 2.31 -17.78 -11.54
CA GLY A 53 1.92 -17.03 -12.74
C GLY A 53 0.92 -15.90 -12.51
N VAL A 54 0.63 -15.54 -11.25
CA VAL A 54 -0.27 -14.41 -10.96
C VAL A 54 0.30 -13.10 -11.51
N ALA A 55 -0.55 -12.30 -12.14
CA ALA A 55 -0.20 -11.00 -12.70
C ALA A 55 -1.40 -10.05 -12.60
N GLN A 56 -1.13 -8.75 -12.63
CA GLN A 56 -2.19 -7.75 -12.75
C GLN A 56 -2.81 -7.82 -14.14
N ASP A 57 -4.12 -8.12 -14.20
CA ASP A 57 -4.88 -8.01 -15.44
C ASP A 57 -5.42 -6.56 -15.59
N PRO A 58 -4.97 -5.79 -16.60
CA PRO A 58 -5.46 -4.43 -16.81
C PRO A 58 -6.95 -4.37 -17.13
N LYS A 59 -7.56 -5.44 -17.64
CA LYS A 59 -9.01 -5.51 -17.88
C LYS A 59 -9.80 -5.55 -16.58
N VAL A 60 -9.30 -6.27 -15.57
CA VAL A 60 -9.93 -6.32 -14.23
C VAL A 60 -9.87 -4.95 -13.56
N ILE A 61 -8.71 -4.28 -13.60
CA ILE A 61 -8.56 -2.93 -13.05
C ILE A 61 -9.43 -1.92 -13.80
N LYS A 62 -9.56 -2.06 -15.12
CA LYS A 62 -10.46 -1.21 -15.90
C LYS A 62 -11.91 -1.40 -15.48
N ALA A 63 -12.34 -2.64 -15.27
CA ALA A 63 -13.71 -2.97 -14.87
C ALA A 63 -14.05 -2.45 -13.46
N ASP A 64 -13.09 -2.43 -12.53
CA ASP A 64 -13.27 -1.87 -11.18
C ASP A 64 -13.45 -0.34 -11.18
N ARG A 65 -12.83 0.34 -12.14
CA ARG A 65 -12.79 1.82 -12.21
C ARG A 65 -13.91 2.44 -13.04
N SER A 66 -14.77 1.65 -13.68
CA SER A 66 -15.82 2.09 -14.61
C SER A 66 -17.20 1.83 -14.07
#